data_AF-A0A1V6BYU6-F1
#
_entry.id   AF-A0A1V6BYU6-F1
#
_cell.length_a   1.000
_cell.length_b   1.000
_cell.length_c   1.000
_cell.angle_alpha   90.00
_cell.angle_beta   90.00
_cell.angle_gamma   90.00
#
_symmetry.space_group_name_H-M   'P 1'
#
loop_
_entity.id
_entity.type
_entity.pdbx_description
1 polymer ?
#
loop_
_entity_poly.entity_id
_entity_poly.type
_entity_poly.pdbx_seq_one_letter_code
_entity_poly.pdbx_strand_id
1 'polypeptide(L)'
;MKRKIFLSLLFILYALRSFAQESPDGYKYSLDEWRDMTFLPGSKVKITNFTEKEKSPNREKIYDYKISNRGGLSFIRMNFDKQLYGDYDTPLFFRNSANEHLFLYCEYFCKFIGKDNKVAHERALAWRLSEFSFGFFKWRETARATNEVVEGKTTYSVENLFSGKDFTGCFAMPNNGKGEKVVFDSSKDGMTQESPILGDGDVQVLILISGFINYERPHLYKDNSRPKKIKFAIHNPHNKTTITKVFDLKDTPQPQILRFDRVLRGNIITMEILEVYPGDKYNDVCISKLWERLMRKWEFTDPDRIPLEDL
;
A
#
# COMPACT_ATOMS: atom_id res chain seq x y z
N MET A 1 -7.25 -45.44 11.84
CA MET A 1 -7.16 -44.15 12.54
C MET A 1 -6.16 -43.15 11.93
N LYS A 2 -5.06 -43.57 11.28
CA LYS A 2 -4.04 -42.67 10.70
C LYS A 2 -4.41 -41.94 9.38
N ARG A 3 -5.44 -42.39 8.66
CA ARG A 3 -5.85 -41.81 7.35
C ARG A 3 -6.75 -40.57 7.45
N LYS A 4 -7.43 -40.36 8.59
CA LYS A 4 -8.30 -39.19 8.80
C LYS A 4 -7.53 -37.95 9.29
N ILE A 5 -6.42 -38.14 10.02
CA ILE A 5 -5.56 -37.04 10.49
C ILE A 5 -4.82 -36.35 9.33
N PHE A 6 -4.47 -37.09 8.26
CA PHE A 6 -3.79 -36.55 7.09
C PHE A 6 -4.68 -35.64 6.23
N LEU A 7 -5.99 -35.95 6.12
CA LEU A 7 -6.97 -35.13 5.41
C LEU A 7 -7.32 -33.84 6.18
N SER A 8 -7.34 -33.89 7.51
CA SER A 8 -7.53 -32.70 8.36
C SER A 8 -6.32 -31.76 8.30
N LEU A 9 -5.09 -32.27 8.30
CA LEU A 9 -3.88 -31.47 8.10
C LEU A 9 -3.79 -30.87 6.68
N LEU A 10 -4.25 -31.61 5.65
CA LEU A 10 -4.33 -31.08 4.29
C LEU A 10 -5.37 -29.96 4.17
N PHE A 11 -6.51 -30.07 4.85
CA PHE A 11 -7.54 -29.02 4.88
C PHE A 11 -7.09 -27.77 5.66
N ILE A 12 -6.35 -27.95 6.76
CA ILE A 12 -5.73 -26.84 7.50
C ILE A 12 -4.68 -26.14 6.61
N LEU A 13 -3.85 -26.89 5.87
CA LEU A 13 -2.91 -26.34 4.89
C LEU A 13 -3.58 -25.71 3.64
N TYR A 14 -4.79 -26.16 3.26
CA TYR A 14 -5.55 -25.61 2.14
C TYR A 14 -6.31 -24.33 2.50
N ALA A 15 -6.80 -24.24 3.76
CA ALA A 15 -7.45 -23.03 4.29
C ALA A 15 -6.43 -21.92 4.63
N LEU A 16 -5.17 -22.28 4.89
CA LEU A 16 -4.05 -21.36 5.17
C LEU A 16 -3.50 -20.61 3.95
N ARG A 17 -4.13 -20.66 2.77
CA ARG A 17 -3.61 -20.04 1.52
C ARG A 17 -4.53 -19.02 0.85
N SER A 18 -5.26 -18.24 1.64
CA SER A 18 -5.91 -17.00 1.16
C SER A 18 -5.10 -15.74 1.47
N PHE A 19 -3.84 -15.91 1.88
CA PHE A 19 -2.90 -14.82 2.06
C PHE A 19 -2.10 -14.62 0.77
N ALA A 20 -1.78 -13.38 0.49
CA ALA A 20 -0.94 -12.95 -0.63
C ALA A 20 0.33 -13.81 -0.68
N GLN A 21 0.35 -14.86 -1.51
CA GLN A 21 1.57 -15.62 -1.73
C GLN A 21 2.38 -14.84 -2.76
N GLU A 22 3.51 -14.28 -2.32
CA GLU A 22 4.49 -13.65 -3.20
C GLU A 22 4.94 -14.72 -4.20
N SER A 23 4.54 -14.56 -5.46
CA SER A 23 5.13 -15.29 -6.56
C SER A 23 6.16 -14.39 -7.25
N PRO A 24 7.10 -14.95 -8.04
CA PRO A 24 7.95 -14.14 -8.92
C PRO A 24 7.16 -13.18 -9.83
N ASP A 25 5.86 -13.46 -10.02
CA ASP A 25 4.92 -12.81 -10.93
C ASP A 25 3.79 -12.03 -10.20
N GLY A 26 3.90 -11.80 -8.88
CA GLY A 26 2.93 -11.01 -8.09
C GLY A 26 2.00 -11.82 -7.17
N TYR A 27 0.91 -11.19 -6.69
CA TYR A 27 0.01 -11.72 -5.68
C TYR A 27 -1.42 -11.98 -6.21
N LYS A 28 -2.18 -12.86 -5.56
CA LYS A 28 -3.63 -13.05 -5.84
C LYS A 28 -4.45 -11.92 -5.21
N TYR A 29 -5.22 -11.18 -6.00
CA TYR A 29 -6.14 -10.14 -5.51
C TYR A 29 -7.60 -10.55 -5.78
N SER A 30 -8.49 -10.32 -4.83
CA SER A 30 -9.94 -10.47 -5.03
C SER A 30 -10.51 -9.09 -5.36
N LEU A 31 -11.34 -8.98 -6.39
CA LEU A 31 -12.18 -7.78 -6.54
C LEU A 31 -13.47 -8.09 -5.75
N ASP A 32 -14.48 -7.23 -5.76
CA ASP A 32 -15.72 -7.45 -4.99
C ASP A 32 -16.35 -8.86 -5.17
N GLU A 33 -17.38 -9.20 -4.39
CA GLU A 33 -18.10 -10.49 -4.42
C GLU A 33 -18.53 -10.97 -5.83
N TRP A 34 -18.44 -10.08 -6.82
CA TRP A 34 -18.86 -10.29 -8.17
C TRP A 34 -17.73 -10.26 -9.19
N ARG A 35 -16.49 -9.84 -8.91
CA ARG A 35 -15.39 -9.75 -9.91
C ARG A 35 -14.07 -10.12 -9.25
N ASP A 36 -13.17 -10.86 -9.89
CA ASP A 36 -11.83 -11.17 -9.35
C ASP A 36 -10.71 -10.88 -10.36
N MET A 37 -9.54 -10.46 -9.89
CA MET A 37 -8.32 -10.30 -10.69
C MET A 37 -7.20 -11.11 -10.03
N THR A 38 -7.02 -12.32 -10.52
CA THR A 38 -5.99 -13.22 -10.00
C THR A 38 -4.77 -13.19 -10.92
N PHE A 39 -3.62 -12.74 -10.41
CA PHE A 39 -2.34 -12.98 -11.08
C PHE A 39 -2.01 -14.47 -10.98
N LEU A 40 -1.78 -15.07 -12.14
CA LEU A 40 -1.43 -16.46 -12.34
C LEU A 40 0.06 -16.57 -12.71
N PRO A 41 0.70 -17.73 -12.48
CA PRO A 41 2.05 -17.99 -12.96
C PRO A 41 2.19 -17.78 -14.47
N GLY A 42 3.38 -17.39 -14.92
CA GLY A 42 3.70 -17.25 -16.34
C GLY A 42 3.17 -15.96 -16.96
N SER A 43 3.16 -14.88 -16.19
CA SER A 43 2.70 -13.54 -16.61
C SER A 43 1.26 -13.51 -17.15
N LYS A 44 0.38 -14.28 -16.50
CA LYS A 44 -1.05 -14.34 -16.83
C LYS A 44 -1.89 -13.68 -15.75
N VAL A 45 -2.97 -13.03 -16.12
CA VAL A 45 -3.95 -12.46 -15.20
C VAL A 45 -5.33 -12.94 -15.58
N LYS A 46 -6.00 -13.56 -14.62
CA LYS A 46 -7.37 -14.05 -14.74
C LYS A 46 -8.31 -13.00 -14.22
N ILE A 47 -9.25 -12.57 -15.05
CA ILE A 47 -10.29 -11.60 -14.68
C ILE A 47 -11.63 -12.31 -14.76
N THR A 48 -12.39 -12.30 -13.66
CA THR A 48 -13.75 -12.87 -13.61
C THR A 48 -14.81 -11.76 -13.61
N ASN A 49 -15.91 -12.09 -14.28
CA ASN A 49 -17.20 -11.42 -14.38
C ASN A 49 -17.19 -10.01 -15.00
N PHE A 50 -17.58 -9.93 -16.27
CA PHE A 50 -17.56 -8.69 -17.03
C PHE A 50 -18.85 -7.86 -16.93
N THR A 51 -19.97 -8.40 -16.42
CA THR A 51 -21.26 -7.69 -16.33
C THR A 51 -22.26 -8.30 -15.32
N GLU A 52 -23.14 -7.47 -14.75
CA GLU A 52 -24.27 -7.87 -13.88
C GLU A 52 -25.32 -8.79 -14.54
N LYS A 53 -25.19 -9.11 -15.84
CA LYS A 53 -26.12 -10.02 -16.52
C LYS A 53 -25.71 -11.46 -16.24
N GLU A 54 -26.46 -12.12 -15.35
CA GLU A 54 -26.31 -13.53 -14.93
C GLU A 54 -26.12 -14.57 -16.06
N LYS A 55 -26.30 -14.22 -17.34
CA LYS A 55 -26.24 -15.15 -18.48
C LYS A 55 -25.12 -14.85 -19.50
N SER A 56 -24.14 -13.99 -19.20
CA SER A 56 -23.00 -13.80 -20.11
C SER A 56 -22.11 -15.06 -20.18
N PRO A 57 -21.80 -15.60 -21.37
CA PRO A 57 -20.92 -16.76 -21.53
C PRO A 57 -19.46 -16.47 -21.17
N ASN A 58 -19.07 -15.19 -21.08
CA ASN A 58 -17.71 -14.75 -20.76
C ASN A 58 -17.59 -14.35 -19.28
N ARG A 59 -17.74 -15.31 -18.35
CA ARG A 59 -17.57 -15.07 -16.90
C ARG A 59 -16.12 -15.06 -16.44
N GLU A 60 -15.19 -15.51 -17.25
CA GLU A 60 -13.76 -15.55 -16.92
C GLU A 60 -12.94 -15.41 -18.20
N LYS A 61 -11.90 -14.57 -18.16
CA LYS A 61 -10.89 -14.48 -19.20
C LYS A 61 -9.50 -14.39 -18.60
N ILE A 62 -8.55 -15.00 -19.29
CA ILE A 62 -7.14 -14.94 -18.94
C ILE A 62 -6.44 -14.09 -19.98
N TYR A 63 -5.69 -13.10 -19.52
CA TYR A 63 -4.89 -12.21 -20.36
C TYR A 63 -3.42 -12.38 -20.04
N ASP A 64 -2.58 -12.20 -21.04
CA ASP A 64 -1.15 -12.02 -20.81
C ASP A 64 -0.88 -10.57 -20.38
N TYR A 65 0.04 -10.40 -19.44
CA TYR A 65 0.56 -9.10 -19.07
C TYR A 65 2.09 -9.09 -19.18
N LYS A 66 2.68 -7.90 -19.20
CA LYS A 66 4.13 -7.70 -19.10
C LYS A 66 4.41 -6.64 -18.06
N ILE A 67 5.41 -6.88 -17.22
CA ILE A 67 5.97 -5.86 -16.34
C ILE A 67 7.28 -5.38 -16.95
N SER A 68 7.42 -4.05 -17.08
CA SER A 68 8.68 -3.41 -17.42
C SER A 68 9.13 -2.52 -16.26
N ASN A 69 10.43 -2.25 -16.17
CA ASN A 69 10.98 -1.35 -15.17
C ASN A 69 11.62 -0.14 -15.86
N ARG A 70 11.29 1.07 -15.40
CA ARG A 70 11.86 2.33 -15.90
C ARG A 70 12.21 3.18 -14.68
N GLY A 71 13.45 3.65 -14.58
CA GLY A 71 13.90 4.49 -13.45
C GLY A 71 13.70 3.85 -12.07
N GLY A 72 13.65 2.52 -11.98
CA GLY A 72 13.32 1.80 -10.75
C GLY A 72 11.83 1.62 -10.46
N LEU A 73 10.93 2.21 -11.25
CA LEU A 73 9.48 2.05 -11.16
C LEU A 73 8.98 0.93 -12.06
N SER A 74 8.02 0.13 -11.54
CA SER A 74 7.40 -0.95 -12.29
C SER A 74 6.18 -0.46 -13.06
N PHE A 75 6.06 -0.88 -14.32
CA PHE A 75 4.94 -0.59 -15.20
C PHE A 75 4.33 -1.88 -15.70
N ILE A 76 3.02 -2.03 -15.54
CA ILE A 76 2.26 -3.18 -16.01
C ILE A 76 1.53 -2.82 -17.30
N ARG A 77 1.71 -3.65 -18.33
CA ARG A 77 0.96 -3.59 -19.58
C ARG A 77 0.15 -4.87 -19.75
N MET A 78 -1.16 -4.74 -19.91
CA MET A 78 -2.04 -5.87 -20.19
C MET A 78 -2.37 -5.91 -21.69
N ASN A 79 -2.29 -7.11 -22.28
CA ASN A 79 -2.60 -7.32 -23.69
C ASN A 79 -4.07 -7.73 -23.83
N PHE A 80 -4.95 -6.73 -23.93
CA PHE A 80 -6.33 -6.95 -24.32
C PHE A 80 -6.43 -7.07 -25.84
N ASP A 81 -7.17 -8.06 -26.32
CA ASP A 81 -7.49 -8.17 -27.74
C ASP A 81 -8.38 -7.00 -28.17
N LYS A 82 -7.83 -6.13 -29.02
CA LYS A 82 -8.49 -4.95 -29.57
C LYS A 82 -9.51 -5.29 -30.67
N GLN A 83 -9.64 -6.53 -31.12
CA GLN A 83 -10.62 -6.87 -32.16
C GLN A 83 -11.96 -7.37 -31.59
N LEU A 84 -12.00 -7.68 -30.30
CA LEU A 84 -13.21 -8.09 -29.57
C LEU A 84 -13.95 -6.92 -28.90
N TYR A 85 -13.88 -5.70 -29.47
CA TYR A 85 -14.61 -4.51 -28.98
C TYR A 85 -16.13 -4.61 -29.24
N GLY A 86 -16.79 -5.56 -28.60
CA GLY A 86 -18.10 -5.29 -28.04
C GLY A 86 -17.91 -4.70 -26.63
N ASP A 87 -18.91 -3.98 -26.13
CA ASP A 87 -18.97 -3.42 -24.76
C ASP A 87 -18.92 -4.46 -23.62
N TYR A 88 -18.41 -5.68 -23.86
CA TYR A 88 -18.52 -6.82 -22.97
C TYR A 88 -17.20 -7.53 -22.67
N ASP A 89 -16.10 -7.27 -23.41
CA ASP A 89 -14.91 -8.14 -23.37
C ASP A 89 -13.61 -7.50 -22.86
N THR A 90 -13.60 -6.19 -22.63
CA THR A 90 -12.54 -5.50 -21.89
C THR A 90 -13.06 -5.17 -20.49
N PRO A 91 -12.29 -5.41 -19.40
CA PRO A 91 -12.70 -4.99 -18.07
C PRO A 91 -12.98 -3.48 -18.08
N LEU A 92 -14.12 -3.05 -17.54
CA LEU A 92 -14.56 -1.64 -17.58
C LEU A 92 -13.46 -0.66 -17.14
N PHE A 93 -12.63 -1.06 -16.18
CA PHE A 93 -11.55 -0.26 -15.64
C PHE A 93 -10.33 -0.10 -16.57
N PHE A 94 -10.20 -0.93 -17.62
CA PHE A 94 -9.16 -0.79 -18.64
C PHE A 94 -9.65 -0.13 -19.94
N ARG A 95 -10.96 0.02 -20.14
CA ARG A 95 -11.55 0.58 -21.38
C ARG A 95 -11.13 2.03 -21.63
N ASN A 96 -10.96 2.80 -20.55
CA ASN A 96 -10.71 4.24 -20.60
C ASN A 96 -9.28 4.62 -20.20
N SER A 97 -8.39 3.64 -20.10
CA SER A 97 -7.03 3.84 -19.59
C SER A 97 -5.98 3.42 -20.60
N ALA A 98 -4.79 4.01 -20.55
CA ALA A 98 -3.66 3.53 -21.35
C ALA A 98 -3.43 2.04 -21.09
N ASN A 99 -3.02 1.26 -22.10
CA ASN A 99 -2.73 -0.16 -21.91
C ASN A 99 -1.58 -0.42 -20.91
N GLU A 100 -0.85 0.62 -20.48
CA GLU A 100 0.27 0.56 -19.54
C GLU A 100 0.06 1.53 -18.37
N HIS A 101 0.23 1.01 -17.15
CA HIS A 101 0.11 1.74 -15.90
C HIS A 101 1.37 1.60 -15.07
N LEU A 102 1.71 2.62 -14.28
CA LEU A 102 2.64 2.42 -13.18
C LEU A 102 1.95 1.53 -12.14
N PHE A 103 2.66 0.50 -11.69
CA PHE A 103 2.10 -0.58 -10.89
C PHE A 103 2.75 -0.63 -9.50
N LEU A 104 1.95 -0.36 -8.47
CA LEU A 104 2.34 -0.49 -7.07
C LEU A 104 1.53 -1.60 -6.42
N TYR A 105 2.18 -2.43 -5.62
CA TYR A 105 1.51 -3.56 -5.01
C TYR A 105 2.17 -3.99 -3.69
N CYS A 106 1.35 -4.50 -2.78
CA CYS A 106 1.79 -5.13 -1.54
C CYS A 106 0.78 -6.22 -1.12
N GLU A 107 0.96 -6.77 0.08
CA GLU A 107 0.07 -7.80 0.63
C GLU A 107 -1.39 -7.33 0.79
N TYR A 108 -1.64 -6.02 0.86
CA TYR A 108 -2.97 -5.48 1.08
C TYR A 108 -3.66 -5.00 -0.18
N PHE A 109 -2.91 -4.52 -1.17
CA PHE A 109 -3.51 -3.92 -2.36
C PHE A 109 -2.60 -3.95 -3.58
N CYS A 110 -3.20 -3.68 -4.73
CA CYS A 110 -2.51 -3.20 -5.92
C CYS A 110 -3.13 -1.90 -6.42
N LYS A 111 -2.32 -0.99 -6.95
CA LYS A 111 -2.70 0.28 -7.57
C LYS A 111 -2.12 0.38 -8.98
N PHE A 112 -2.97 0.81 -9.89
CA PHE A 112 -2.65 1.14 -11.28
C PHE A 112 -2.74 2.64 -11.42
N ILE A 113 -1.59 3.27 -11.66
CA ILE A 113 -1.46 4.72 -11.74
C ILE A 113 -1.34 5.10 -13.22
N GLY A 114 -2.20 6.04 -13.65
CA GLY A 114 -2.25 6.55 -15.01
C GLY A 114 -1.15 7.56 -15.31
N LYS A 115 -1.11 8.02 -16.57
CA LYS A 115 -0.14 9.03 -17.05
C LYS A 115 -0.25 10.36 -16.32
N ASP A 116 -1.45 10.70 -15.88
CA ASP A 116 -1.76 11.90 -15.10
C ASP A 116 -1.33 11.77 -13.62
N ASN A 117 -0.64 10.69 -13.25
CA ASN A 117 -0.24 10.35 -11.88
C ASN A 117 -1.43 10.16 -10.93
N LYS A 118 -2.63 9.92 -11.45
CA LYS A 118 -3.79 9.56 -10.63
C LYS A 118 -3.98 8.06 -10.62
N VAL A 119 -4.53 7.56 -9.52
CA VAL A 119 -4.91 6.16 -9.40
C VAL A 119 -6.09 5.92 -10.33
N ALA A 120 -5.82 5.27 -11.45
CA ALA A 120 -6.84 4.84 -12.41
C ALA A 120 -7.63 3.65 -11.84
N HIS A 121 -6.94 2.79 -11.08
CA HIS A 121 -7.54 1.64 -10.45
C HIS A 121 -6.80 1.22 -9.18
N GLU A 122 -7.56 0.72 -8.21
CA GLU A 122 -7.04 0.22 -6.94
C GLU A 122 -7.86 -0.97 -6.48
N ARG A 123 -7.20 -1.98 -5.89
CA ARG A 123 -7.88 -3.16 -5.34
C ARG A 123 -7.22 -3.65 -4.09
N ALA A 124 -8.06 -4.04 -3.12
CA ALA A 124 -7.64 -4.71 -1.91
C ALA A 124 -7.45 -6.22 -2.16
N LEU A 125 -6.58 -6.87 -1.40
CA LEU A 125 -6.31 -8.30 -1.53
C LEU A 125 -7.42 -9.17 -0.94
N ALA A 126 -8.23 -8.62 -0.03
CA ALA A 126 -9.42 -9.27 0.52
C ALA A 126 -10.65 -8.37 0.36
N TRP A 127 -11.79 -8.96 -0.03
CA TRP A 127 -13.08 -8.25 -0.06
C TRP A 127 -13.40 -7.58 1.30
N ARG A 128 -13.00 -8.19 2.42
CA ARG A 128 -13.13 -7.60 3.77
C ARG A 128 -12.28 -6.34 4.00
N LEU A 129 -11.25 -6.12 3.19
CA LEU A 129 -10.43 -4.91 3.20
C LEU A 129 -10.92 -3.85 2.20
N SER A 130 -11.83 -4.21 1.27
CA SER A 130 -12.36 -3.29 0.25
C SER A 130 -13.34 -2.25 0.77
N GLU A 131 -13.78 -2.37 2.03
CA GLU A 131 -14.59 -1.34 2.70
C GLU A 131 -13.85 -0.02 2.92
N PHE A 132 -12.52 0.02 2.72
CA PHE A 132 -11.74 1.24 2.73
C PHE A 132 -10.87 1.39 1.50
N SER A 133 -10.85 2.62 0.97
CA SER A 133 -9.82 3.03 0.01
C SER A 133 -8.48 3.13 0.74
N PHE A 134 -7.40 2.50 0.25
CA PHE A 134 -6.08 2.73 0.83
C PHE A 134 -5.62 4.13 0.48
N GLY A 135 -4.95 4.77 1.44
CA GLY A 135 -4.57 6.17 1.34
C GLY A 135 -5.50 7.14 2.06
N PHE A 136 -6.06 6.67 3.16
CA PHE A 136 -6.54 7.51 4.24
C PHE A 136 -5.43 7.66 5.30
N PHE A 137 -5.29 8.87 5.82
CA PHE A 137 -4.47 9.15 6.99
C PHE A 137 -5.23 10.19 7.80
N LYS A 138 -5.76 9.77 8.95
CA LYS A 138 -6.69 10.61 9.72
C LYS A 138 -5.99 11.84 10.27
N TRP A 139 -4.73 11.69 10.66
CA TRP A 139 -3.98 12.73 11.35
C TRP A 139 -3.23 13.67 10.40
N ARG A 140 -3.68 13.75 9.13
CA ARG A 140 -3.09 14.63 8.12
C ARG A 140 -3.15 16.10 8.55
N GLU A 141 -4.26 16.51 9.18
CA GLU A 141 -4.50 17.91 9.55
C GLU A 141 -3.60 18.39 10.70
N THR A 142 -2.96 17.46 11.41
CA THR A 142 -2.00 17.77 12.47
C THR A 142 -0.55 17.52 12.05
N ALA A 143 -0.35 17.07 10.81
CA ALA A 143 0.95 16.78 10.24
C ALA A 143 1.78 18.05 10.09
N ARG A 144 3.04 17.97 10.49
CA ARG A 144 4.01 19.07 10.30
C ARG A 144 5.40 18.51 10.08
N ALA A 145 6.11 19.04 9.11
CA ALA A 145 7.52 18.76 8.89
C ALA A 145 8.39 19.88 9.48
N THR A 146 9.60 19.55 9.91
CA THR A 146 10.60 20.56 10.33
C THR A 146 11.05 21.42 9.15
N ASN A 147 11.29 20.81 7.99
CA ASN A 147 11.54 21.49 6.73
C ASN A 147 10.85 20.78 5.57
N GLU A 148 10.59 21.54 4.51
CA GLU A 148 10.03 21.06 3.25
C GLU A 148 10.85 21.64 2.10
N VAL A 149 11.09 20.86 1.04
CA VAL A 149 11.81 21.35 -0.15
C VAL A 149 10.90 22.26 -0.97
N VAL A 150 11.45 23.41 -1.39
CA VAL A 150 10.79 24.38 -2.28
C VAL A 150 11.60 24.53 -3.56
N GLU A 151 10.97 24.28 -4.70
CA GLU A 151 11.54 24.44 -6.03
C GLU A 151 10.70 25.43 -6.84
N GLY A 152 11.16 26.66 -6.96
CA GLY A 152 10.42 27.74 -7.62
C GLY A 152 9.08 28.00 -6.92
N LYS A 153 7.96 27.65 -7.57
CA LYS A 153 6.60 27.79 -7.03
C LYS A 153 6.04 26.50 -6.43
N THR A 154 6.79 25.40 -6.51
CA THR A 154 6.36 24.08 -6.05
C THR A 154 6.95 23.81 -4.67
N THR A 155 6.09 23.49 -3.71
CA THR A 155 6.49 23.00 -2.39
C THR A 155 6.19 21.51 -2.30
N TYR A 156 7.20 20.71 -1.96
CA TYR A 156 7.07 19.28 -1.74
C TYR A 156 6.63 19.00 -0.30
N SER A 157 5.42 19.46 0.02
CA SER A 157 4.88 19.54 1.39
C SER A 157 4.50 18.18 1.99
N VAL A 158 4.49 18.11 3.33
CA VAL A 158 4.05 16.96 4.13
C VAL A 158 2.65 16.49 3.75
N GLU A 159 1.77 17.40 3.33
CA GLU A 159 0.40 17.09 2.88
C GLU A 159 0.37 16.09 1.70
N ASN A 160 1.41 16.08 0.87
CA ASN A 160 1.52 15.18 -0.27
C ASN A 160 1.62 13.70 0.14
N LEU A 161 2.01 13.41 1.40
CA LEU A 161 2.10 12.04 1.93
C LEU A 161 0.75 11.32 1.96
N PHE A 162 -0.34 12.07 2.12
CA PHE A 162 -1.60 11.48 2.57
C PHE A 162 -2.62 11.24 1.48
N SER A 163 -2.38 11.73 0.26
CA SER A 163 -3.32 11.54 -0.84
C SER A 163 -3.39 10.07 -1.28
N GLY A 164 -4.54 9.43 -1.17
CA GLY A 164 -4.72 8.04 -1.62
C GLY A 164 -4.86 7.84 -3.13
N LYS A 165 -5.21 8.90 -3.86
CA LYS A 165 -5.56 8.82 -5.29
C LYS A 165 -4.66 9.64 -6.20
N ASP A 166 -3.81 10.50 -5.64
CA ASP A 166 -3.01 11.47 -6.40
C ASP A 166 -1.51 11.33 -6.07
N PHE A 167 -0.71 11.06 -7.11
CA PHE A 167 0.75 10.96 -7.06
C PHE A 167 1.42 12.09 -7.86
N THR A 168 0.72 13.17 -8.19
CA THR A 168 1.32 14.35 -8.82
C THR A 168 2.34 15.03 -7.90
N GLY A 169 2.12 14.98 -6.58
CA GLY A 169 3.02 15.49 -5.55
C GLY A 169 3.73 14.39 -4.75
N CYS A 170 4.88 14.76 -4.20
CA CYS A 170 5.69 13.98 -3.26
C CYS A 170 6.03 14.87 -2.05
N PHE A 171 6.29 14.27 -0.89
CA PHE A 171 6.93 14.97 0.21
C PHE A 171 8.45 14.83 0.08
N ALA A 172 9.19 15.91 0.31
CA ALA A 172 10.64 15.89 0.26
C ALA A 172 11.25 16.70 1.41
N MET A 173 12.31 16.14 2.01
CA MET A 173 13.13 16.81 3.02
C MET A 173 14.55 17.04 2.50
N PRO A 174 15.14 18.21 2.74
CA PRO A 174 16.48 18.52 2.23
C PRO A 174 17.56 17.71 2.96
N ASN A 175 18.78 17.70 2.40
CA ASN A 175 19.98 17.20 3.07
C ASN A 175 19.85 15.77 3.62
N ASN A 176 19.27 14.88 2.82
CA ASN A 176 18.96 13.48 3.15
C ASN A 176 18.03 13.31 4.36
N GLY A 177 17.31 14.37 4.76
CA GLY A 177 16.44 14.38 5.94
C GLY A 177 17.19 14.37 7.26
N LYS A 178 18.50 14.67 7.28
CA LYS A 178 19.30 14.60 8.50
C LYS A 178 18.85 15.64 9.53
N GLY A 179 18.34 15.17 10.67
CA GLY A 179 17.78 16.01 11.73
C GLY A 179 16.37 16.52 11.45
N GLU A 180 15.82 16.21 10.28
CA GLU A 180 14.46 16.57 9.89
C GLU A 180 13.46 15.59 10.49
N LYS A 181 12.31 16.13 10.91
CA LYS A 181 11.25 15.36 11.55
C LYS A 181 9.91 15.66 10.92
N VAL A 182 9.07 14.64 10.89
CA VAL A 182 7.64 14.80 10.63
C VAL A 182 6.87 14.40 11.88
N VAL A 183 5.97 15.27 12.34
CA VAL A 183 5.17 15.03 13.54
C VAL A 183 3.70 14.97 13.15
N PHE A 184 3.01 13.95 13.64
CA PHE A 184 1.56 13.80 13.54
C PHE A 184 1.00 13.70 14.97
N ASP A 185 -0.03 14.47 15.28
CA ASP A 185 -0.64 14.49 16.60
C ASP A 185 -2.03 13.84 16.55
N SER A 186 -2.14 12.64 17.11
CA SER A 186 -3.41 11.91 17.24
C SER A 186 -4.00 11.98 18.66
N SER A 187 -3.34 12.70 19.57
CA SER A 187 -3.71 12.72 20.99
C SER A 187 -5.07 13.35 21.29
N LYS A 188 -5.57 14.19 20.37
CA LYS A 188 -6.86 14.87 20.49
C LYS A 188 -7.99 14.19 19.71
N ASP A 189 -7.73 13.02 19.13
CA ASP A 189 -8.76 12.24 18.46
C ASP A 189 -9.72 11.70 19.52
N GLY A 190 -10.96 12.24 19.58
CA GLY A 190 -11.93 12.12 20.68
C GLY A 190 -12.47 10.73 21.03
N MET A 191 -11.75 9.66 20.71
CA MET A 191 -11.96 8.30 21.23
C MET A 191 -10.88 8.01 22.28
N THR A 192 -10.94 8.76 23.38
CA THR A 192 -9.94 8.74 24.46
C THR A 192 -10.24 7.63 25.47
N GLN A 193 -9.99 6.37 25.12
CA GLN A 193 -9.59 5.36 26.10
C GLN A 193 -8.66 4.36 25.42
N GLU A 194 -7.45 4.20 25.96
CA GLU A 194 -6.58 3.08 25.63
C GLU A 194 -7.36 1.79 25.94
N SER A 195 -7.88 1.13 24.90
CA SER A 195 -8.34 -0.23 25.05
C SER A 195 -7.12 -1.13 24.92
N PRO A 196 -6.81 -2.00 25.91
CA PRO A 196 -5.77 -3.01 25.78
C PRO A 196 -6.15 -4.08 24.73
N ILE A 197 -7.42 -4.12 24.35
CA ILE A 197 -7.95 -4.96 23.27
C ILE A 197 -8.01 -4.09 22.02
N LEU A 198 -7.35 -4.51 20.95
CA LEU A 198 -7.43 -3.83 19.68
C LEU A 198 -8.89 -3.69 19.23
N GLY A 199 -9.32 -2.45 19.12
CA GLY A 199 -10.67 -2.06 18.75
C GLY A 199 -10.82 -1.86 17.24
N ASP A 200 -12.07 -1.78 16.82
CA ASP A 200 -12.38 -1.32 15.47
C ASP A 200 -11.90 0.13 15.27
N GLY A 201 -11.09 0.35 14.24
CA GLY A 201 -10.53 1.67 13.93
C GLY A 201 -9.21 2.00 14.64
N ASP A 202 -8.59 1.06 15.35
CA ASP A 202 -7.22 1.22 15.84
C ASP A 202 -6.20 1.18 14.70
N VAL A 203 -5.09 1.88 14.86
CA VAL A 203 -4.00 1.90 13.87
C VAL A 203 -2.75 1.28 14.49
N GLN A 204 -2.30 0.14 13.97
CA GLN A 204 -1.00 -0.46 14.32
C GLN A 204 -0.08 -0.61 13.11
N VAL A 205 -0.57 -0.28 11.92
CA VAL A 205 0.14 -0.52 10.67
C VAL A 205 0.14 0.77 9.87
N LEU A 206 1.34 1.20 9.48
CA LEU A 206 1.52 2.24 8.47
C LEU A 206 2.02 1.60 7.18
N ILE A 207 1.63 2.16 6.04
CA ILE A 207 2.11 1.76 4.72
C ILE A 207 2.90 2.93 4.14
N LEU A 208 4.17 2.70 3.85
CA LEU A 208 5.08 3.71 3.33
C LEU A 208 5.44 3.41 1.87
N ILE A 209 5.36 4.42 1.01
CA ILE A 209 5.81 4.35 -0.38
C ILE A 209 7.00 5.30 -0.52
N SER A 210 8.19 4.72 -0.70
CA SER A 210 9.46 5.45 -0.73
C SER A 210 9.74 6.10 -2.09
N GLY A 211 10.52 7.19 -2.09
CA GLY A 211 11.00 7.87 -3.29
C GLY A 211 9.94 8.72 -3.99
N PHE A 212 10.34 9.34 -5.11
CA PHE A 212 9.47 10.14 -5.96
C PHE A 212 8.81 9.25 -7.01
N ILE A 213 7.52 8.97 -6.86
CA ILE A 213 6.75 8.13 -7.79
C ILE A 213 6.09 9.01 -8.84
N ASN A 214 6.53 8.91 -10.09
CA ASN A 214 5.94 9.64 -11.21
C ASN A 214 5.96 8.81 -12.49
N TYR A 215 4.83 8.74 -13.19
CA TYR A 215 4.66 7.99 -14.42
C TYR A 215 5.56 8.50 -15.55
N GLU A 216 5.55 9.81 -15.79
CA GLU A 216 6.25 10.42 -16.94
C GLU A 216 7.72 10.70 -16.66
N ARG A 217 8.07 10.88 -15.38
CA ARG A 217 9.44 11.14 -14.92
C ARG A 217 9.93 10.03 -13.98
N PRO A 218 10.01 8.77 -14.45
CA PRO A 218 10.33 7.65 -13.58
C PRO A 218 11.76 7.69 -13.03
N HIS A 219 12.68 8.40 -13.70
CA HIS A 219 14.05 8.60 -13.23
C HIS A 219 14.12 9.32 -11.87
N LEU A 220 13.12 10.15 -11.53
CA LEU A 220 13.09 10.88 -10.26
C LEU A 220 13.13 9.97 -9.03
N TYR A 221 12.71 8.71 -9.15
CA TYR A 221 12.84 7.75 -8.07
C TYR A 221 14.31 7.49 -7.70
N LYS A 222 15.20 7.32 -8.69
CA LYS A 222 16.63 7.08 -8.46
C LYS A 222 17.44 8.36 -8.29
N ASP A 223 17.05 9.44 -8.97
CA ASP A 223 17.71 10.74 -8.85
C ASP A 223 17.64 11.32 -7.44
N ASN A 224 16.55 11.07 -6.69
CA ASN A 224 16.37 11.56 -5.32
C ASN A 224 16.78 10.49 -4.29
N SER A 225 17.21 10.94 -3.12
CA SER A 225 17.45 10.05 -1.98
C SER A 225 16.15 9.39 -1.51
N ARG A 226 16.30 8.18 -0.97
CA ARG A 226 15.17 7.34 -0.51
C ARG A 226 15.45 6.87 0.91
N PRO A 227 14.46 6.84 1.81
CA PRO A 227 14.69 6.34 3.16
C PRO A 227 15.19 4.89 3.16
N LYS A 228 16.27 4.64 3.91
CA LYS A 228 16.80 3.31 4.19
C LYS A 228 16.49 2.85 5.60
N LYS A 229 16.52 3.78 6.56
CA LYS A 229 16.18 3.50 7.96
C LYS A 229 15.37 4.65 8.53
N ILE A 230 14.22 4.35 9.11
CA ILE A 230 13.32 5.35 9.70
C ILE A 230 13.05 5.01 11.16
N LYS A 231 13.09 6.02 12.00
CA LYS A 231 12.71 5.93 13.40
C LYS A 231 11.36 6.60 13.61
N PHE A 232 10.50 5.93 14.37
CA PHE A 232 9.26 6.49 14.91
C PHE A 232 9.38 6.59 16.42
N ALA A 233 9.22 7.79 16.96
CA ALA A 233 9.00 8.00 18.40
C ALA A 233 7.51 8.23 18.66
N ILE A 234 6.92 7.42 19.52
CA ILE A 234 5.48 7.45 19.84
C ILE A 234 5.37 7.90 21.29
N HIS A 235 4.93 9.14 21.47
CA HIS A 235 4.78 9.77 22.77
C HIS A 235 3.31 9.73 23.19
N ASN A 236 3.06 9.16 24.37
CA ASN A 236 1.74 9.15 24.97
C ASN A 236 1.63 10.31 25.97
N PRO A 237 0.77 11.32 25.73
CA PRO A 237 0.70 12.47 26.61
C PRO A 237 0.00 12.18 27.94
N HIS A 238 -0.81 11.13 28.03
CA HIS A 238 -1.55 10.79 29.26
C HIS A 238 -0.63 10.20 30.33
N ASN A 239 0.18 9.21 29.96
CA ASN A 239 1.12 8.55 30.88
C ASN A 239 2.57 9.07 30.75
N LYS A 240 2.81 10.02 29.84
CA LYS A 240 4.10 10.67 29.56
C LYS A 240 5.21 9.71 29.12
N THR A 241 4.86 8.51 28.66
CA THR A 241 5.83 7.55 28.14
C THR A 241 6.15 7.84 26.68
N THR A 242 7.36 7.49 26.27
CA THR A 242 7.77 7.55 24.86
C THR A 242 8.44 6.24 24.52
N ILE A 243 7.99 5.61 23.44
CA ILE A 243 8.68 4.45 22.87
C ILE A 243 9.24 4.79 21.50
N THR A 244 10.26 4.05 21.09
CA THR A 244 10.87 4.22 19.78
C THR A 244 10.90 2.91 19.04
N LYS A 245 10.51 2.94 17.77
CA LYS A 245 10.63 1.81 16.85
C LYS A 245 11.40 2.23 15.62
N VAL A 246 12.33 1.39 15.18
CA VAL A 246 13.16 1.63 13.99
C VAL A 246 12.81 0.57 12.95
N PHE A 247 12.67 1.00 11.70
CA PHE A 247 12.42 0.12 10.57
C PHE A 247 13.53 0.27 9.54
N ASP A 248 14.06 -0.86 9.06
CA ASP A 248 14.86 -0.93 7.85
C ASP A 248 13.95 -1.06 6.63
N LEU A 249 14.22 -0.27 5.60
CA LEU A 249 13.45 -0.20 4.38
C LEU A 249 14.27 -0.71 3.21
N LYS A 250 13.61 -1.48 2.34
CA LYS A 250 14.15 -1.92 1.06
C LYS A 250 14.20 -0.74 0.09
N ASP A 251 15.22 -0.67 -0.77
CA ASP A 251 15.30 0.29 -1.89
C ASP A 251 14.32 -0.11 -3.01
N THR A 252 13.02 0.04 -2.75
CA THR A 252 11.94 -0.30 -3.68
C THR A 252 10.83 0.75 -3.65
N PRO A 253 10.21 1.07 -4.81
CA PRO A 253 9.03 1.93 -4.85
C PRO A 253 7.77 1.19 -4.38
N GLN A 254 7.84 -0.13 -4.20
CA GLN A 254 6.70 -0.91 -3.77
C GLN A 254 6.31 -0.54 -2.32
N PRO A 255 5.01 -0.44 -2.00
CA PRO A 255 4.55 -0.14 -0.64
C PRO A 255 5.13 -1.09 0.41
N GLN A 256 5.72 -0.53 1.46
CA GLN A 256 6.34 -1.26 2.57
C GLN A 256 5.51 -1.11 3.84
N ILE A 257 5.43 -2.18 4.62
CA ILE A 257 4.45 -2.33 5.70
C ILE A 257 5.16 -2.20 7.03
N LEU A 258 4.85 -1.15 7.76
CA LEU A 258 5.47 -0.81 9.04
C LEU A 258 4.52 -1.21 10.16
N ARG A 259 4.79 -2.37 10.77
CA ARG A 259 3.97 -2.92 11.85
C ARG A 259 4.48 -2.47 13.20
N PHE A 260 3.61 -1.89 14.00
CA PHE A 260 3.87 -1.51 15.38
C PHE A 260 3.32 -2.58 16.33
N ASP A 261 3.99 -2.72 17.46
CA ASP A 261 3.60 -3.61 18.58
C ASP A 261 2.52 -2.99 19.47
N ARG A 262 1.99 -1.82 19.09
CA ARG A 262 0.96 -1.09 19.82
C ARG A 262 0.13 -0.20 18.91
N VAL A 263 -1.00 0.24 19.44
CA VAL A 263 -1.86 1.25 18.81
C VAL A 263 -1.15 2.59 18.78
N LEU A 264 -1.17 3.22 17.61
CA LEU A 264 -0.60 4.53 17.33
C LEU A 264 -1.56 5.67 17.72
N ARG A 265 -2.87 5.43 17.64
CA ARG A 265 -3.92 6.39 18.00
C ARG A 265 -3.80 6.84 19.46
N GLY A 266 -4.10 8.10 19.73
CA GLY A 266 -3.97 8.71 21.06
C GLY A 266 -2.54 9.19 21.39
N ASN A 267 -1.59 9.03 20.47
CA ASN A 267 -0.20 9.43 20.67
C ASN A 267 0.23 10.57 19.74
N ILE A 268 1.31 11.24 20.11
CA ILE A 268 2.08 12.13 19.24
C ILE A 268 3.19 11.28 18.60
N ILE A 269 3.18 11.19 17.27
CA ILE A 269 4.08 10.34 16.50
C ILE A 269 5.08 11.22 15.79
N THR A 270 6.37 10.97 16.00
CA THR A 270 7.47 11.67 15.33
C THR A 270 8.24 10.69 14.45
N MET A 271 8.27 10.93 13.15
CA MET A 271 9.05 10.22 12.15
C MET A 271 10.37 10.95 11.89
N GLU A 272 11.49 10.23 11.88
CA GLU A 272 12.84 10.74 11.62
C GLU A 272 13.59 9.80 10.66
N ILE A 273 14.27 10.36 9.67
CA ILE A 273 15.12 9.60 8.74
C ILE A 273 16.52 9.44 9.34
N LEU A 274 16.94 8.19 9.55
CA LEU A 274 18.25 7.88 10.13
C LEU A 274 19.31 7.60 9.06
N GLU A 275 18.93 6.88 8.01
CA GLU A 275 19.80 6.55 6.89
C GLU A 275 19.01 6.61 5.59
N VAL A 276 19.70 6.91 4.49
CA VAL A 276 19.12 6.94 3.13
C VAL A 276 19.92 6.06 2.18
N TYR A 277 19.24 5.60 1.12
CA TYR A 277 19.88 5.30 -0.14
C TYR A 277 20.11 6.63 -0.86
N PRO A 278 21.36 6.99 -1.20
CA PRO A 278 21.63 8.25 -1.86
C PRO A 278 20.94 8.31 -3.23
N GLY A 279 20.48 9.50 -3.57
CA GLY A 279 20.03 9.83 -4.92
C GLY A 279 21.21 10.00 -5.86
N ASP A 280 20.99 9.70 -7.14
CA ASP A 280 22.03 9.84 -8.17
C ASP A 280 22.33 11.32 -8.49
N LYS A 281 21.40 12.24 -8.17
CA LYS A 281 21.49 13.66 -8.53
C LYS A 281 21.16 14.62 -7.39
N TYR A 282 20.12 14.32 -6.61
CA TYR A 282 19.60 15.18 -5.56
C TYR A 282 19.82 14.52 -4.20
N ASN A 283 20.18 15.32 -3.20
CA ASN A 283 20.30 14.87 -1.83
C ASN A 283 18.97 15.01 -1.06
N ASP A 284 17.89 15.43 -1.70
CA ASP A 284 16.56 15.48 -1.09
C ASP A 284 16.04 14.06 -0.89
N VAL A 285 15.55 13.76 0.33
CA VAL A 285 14.91 12.46 0.61
C VAL A 285 13.42 12.56 0.31
N CYS A 286 12.95 11.72 -0.60
CA CYS A 286 11.58 11.72 -1.08
C CYS A 286 10.77 10.57 -0.48
N ILE A 287 9.54 10.88 -0.05
CA ILE A 287 8.53 9.90 0.35
C ILE A 287 7.25 10.25 -0.40
N SER A 288 6.78 9.33 -1.23
CA SER A 288 5.58 9.57 -2.01
C SER A 288 4.35 9.51 -1.14
N LYS A 289 4.24 8.51 -0.25
CA LYS A 289 3.04 8.29 0.55
C LYS A 289 3.32 7.68 1.92
N LEU A 290 2.48 8.04 2.88
CA LEU A 290 2.38 7.41 4.20
C LEU A 290 0.90 7.27 4.56
N TRP A 291 0.43 6.03 4.72
CA TRP A 291 -0.98 5.72 4.91
C TRP A 291 -1.22 4.88 6.15
N GLU A 292 -2.39 5.05 6.75
CA GLU A 292 -2.84 4.23 7.87
C GLU A 292 -3.55 2.98 7.35
N ARG A 293 -3.39 1.87 8.07
CA ARG A 293 -4.30 0.74 7.99
C ARG A 293 -5.07 0.64 9.30
N LEU A 294 -6.39 0.81 9.19
CA LEU A 294 -7.32 0.60 10.30
C LEU A 294 -7.48 -0.90 10.55
N MET A 295 -7.35 -1.28 11.81
CA MET A 295 -7.65 -2.61 12.29
C MET A 295 -9.17 -2.76 12.46
N ARG A 296 -9.67 -3.99 12.27
CA ARG A 296 -11.09 -4.31 12.40
C ARG A 296 -11.30 -5.32 13.52
N LYS A 297 -12.44 -5.20 14.21
CA LYS A 297 -12.83 -6.13 15.30
C LYS A 297 -12.75 -7.61 14.88
N TRP A 298 -13.15 -7.93 13.65
CA TRP A 298 -13.12 -9.31 13.15
C TRP A 298 -11.70 -9.86 12.94
N GLU A 299 -10.67 -9.01 12.81
CA GLU A 299 -9.27 -9.45 12.73
C GLU A 299 -8.74 -10.04 14.04
N PHE A 300 -9.48 -9.82 15.13
CA PHE A 300 -9.18 -10.28 16.49
C PHE A 300 -10.11 -11.39 16.98
N THR A 301 -11.21 -11.66 16.26
CA THR A 301 -12.20 -12.67 16.66
C THR A 301 -12.21 -13.88 15.74
N ASP A 302 -11.25 -13.99 14.82
CA ASP A 302 -11.11 -15.17 13.95
C ASP A 302 -10.44 -16.31 14.72
N PRO A 303 -11.15 -17.41 15.05
CA PRO A 303 -10.62 -18.52 15.83
C PRO A 303 -9.53 -19.31 15.10
N ASP A 304 -9.33 -19.08 13.80
CA ASP A 304 -8.32 -19.78 12.98
C ASP A 304 -6.95 -19.06 12.95
N ARG A 305 -6.75 -18.01 13.75
CA ARG A 305 -5.47 -17.27 13.81
C ARG A 305 -4.59 -17.69 15.00
N ILE A 306 -3.31 -17.97 14.72
CA ILE A 306 -2.27 -18.08 15.76
C ILE A 306 -2.15 -16.71 16.45
N PRO A 307 -2.15 -16.63 17.79
CA PRO A 307 -1.99 -15.38 18.53
C PRO A 307 -0.73 -14.63 18.11
N LEU A 308 -0.80 -13.29 18.10
CA LEU A 308 0.31 -12.39 17.76
C LEU A 308 1.54 -12.50 18.68
N GLU A 309 1.44 -13.27 19.77
CA GLU A 309 2.53 -13.52 20.71
C GLU A 309 3.48 -14.64 20.24
N ASP A 310 3.11 -15.39 19.20
CA ASP A 310 3.88 -16.54 18.67
C ASP A 310 4.53 -16.28 17.29
N LEU A 311 4.74 -15.01 16.90
CA LEU A 311 5.44 -14.61 15.65
C LEU A 311 6.69 -13.76 15.88
#